data_AF-A0A3C0BAF8-F1
#
_entry.id   AF-A0A3C0BAF8-F1
#
_cell.length_a   1.000
_cell.length_b   1.000
_cell.length_c   1.000
_cell.angle_alpha   90.00
_cell.angle_beta   90.00
_cell.angle_gamma   90.00
#
_symmetry.space_group_name_H-M   'P 1'
#
loop_
_entity.id
_entity.type
_entity.pdbx_description
1 polymer ?
#
loop_
_entity_poly.entity_id
_entity_poly.type
_entity_poly.pdbx_seq_one_letter_code
_entity_poly.pdbx_strand_id
1 'polypeptide(L)'
;MNRIFSLLSLILFAGLIFTSCTKDDDEPVLPVIAFEQKPGLVTGDITAAYGDTLYFGIILQGNGTDNLIKFEIKANGNVIHESTLNTQNHTFGFYTVKGPNPEDVWSFAVTDAAGNRREETITITGEFGPVNNYTAILMGAQSNANTQSFLSLRDNKATTYFQAEAFQNQAKIDMLCYFEGGQMFLASPGGNVAGIFTGATAPENYTTRNLTQFVKTTFSAADFDNANTDALLYYGYSLAPPSIKAGGLLKDDVYAFLTHNGFTGLFKVLDVNGNASGTLKIDIKIVKEMPVGKSLEFHVY
;
A
#
# COMPACT_ATOMS: atom_id res chain seq x y z
N MET A 1 93.27 -4.43 48.98
CA MET A 1 92.84 -4.57 47.58
C MET A 1 91.39 -4.09 47.47
N ASN A 2 91.16 -3.11 46.57
CA ASN A 2 89.92 -2.70 45.87
C ASN A 2 88.70 -2.29 46.75
N ARG A 3 88.35 -1.00 46.92
CA ARG A 3 87.70 0.02 46.02
C ARG A 3 86.23 -0.24 45.65
N ILE A 4 85.45 0.86 45.61
CA ILE A 4 84.07 1.15 45.09
C ILE A 4 83.17 1.62 46.27
N PHE A 5 82.81 2.88 46.52
CA PHE A 5 82.40 4.09 45.76
C PHE A 5 81.02 3.99 45.07
N SER A 6 79.95 4.51 45.69
CA SER A 6 78.92 5.41 45.08
C SER A 6 77.82 5.73 46.14
N LEU A 7 77.48 6.96 46.60
CA LEU A 7 77.03 8.23 46.00
C LEU A 7 75.51 8.34 45.70
N LEU A 8 74.91 9.44 46.22
CA LEU A 8 73.64 10.14 45.87
C LEU A 8 72.30 9.42 46.18
N SER A 9 71.18 10.08 46.47
CA SER A 9 70.83 11.46 46.82
C SER A 9 69.32 11.50 47.08
N LEU A 10 68.95 12.28 48.08
CA LEU A 10 67.66 12.88 48.41
C LEU A 10 66.90 13.44 47.17
N ILE A 11 65.56 13.44 47.16
CA ILE A 11 64.69 14.64 47.05
C ILE A 11 63.18 14.28 47.09
N LEU A 12 62.49 15.09 47.88
CA LEU A 12 61.07 15.18 48.22
C LEU A 12 60.07 14.99 47.05
N PHE A 13 59.05 14.18 47.30
CA PHE A 13 57.82 14.10 46.53
C PHE A 13 56.82 15.15 47.06
N ALA A 14 56.68 16.28 46.36
CA ALA A 14 55.62 17.25 46.61
C ALA A 14 54.38 16.84 45.81
N GLY A 15 53.42 16.20 46.48
CA GLY A 15 52.11 15.89 45.92
C GLY A 15 51.28 17.17 45.77
N LEU A 16 51.32 17.78 44.60
CA LEU A 16 50.32 18.76 44.16
C LEU A 16 49.05 18.01 43.80
N ILE A 17 48.07 18.06 44.70
CA ILE A 17 46.72 17.56 44.48
C ILE A 17 46.01 18.61 43.60
N PHE A 18 45.98 18.38 42.29
CA PHE A 18 45.06 19.10 41.41
C PHE A 18 43.65 18.56 41.66
N THR A 19 42.87 19.26 42.50
CA THR A 19 41.41 19.05 42.55
C THR A 19 40.81 19.68 41.31
N SER A 20 40.81 18.95 40.19
CA SER A 20 39.96 19.27 39.07
C SER A 20 38.52 19.01 39.50
N CYS A 21 37.81 20.05 39.95
CA CYS A 21 36.35 20.08 39.86
C CYS A 21 36.01 19.83 38.39
N THR A 22 35.58 18.61 38.06
CA THR A 22 34.71 18.44 36.90
C THR A 22 33.48 19.27 37.22
N LYS A 23 33.21 20.30 36.40
CA LYS A 23 31.86 20.85 36.36
C LYS A 23 30.99 19.68 35.97
N ASP A 24 30.10 19.29 36.86
CA ASP A 24 28.97 18.45 36.50
C ASP A 24 28.18 19.32 35.50
N ASP A 25 28.43 19.10 34.21
CA ASP A 25 27.61 19.69 33.16
C ASP A 25 26.25 19.01 33.30
N ASP A 26 25.31 19.72 33.92
CA ASP A 26 23.93 19.27 34.07
C ASP A 26 23.41 18.82 32.70
N GLU A 27 22.93 17.57 32.61
CA GLU A 27 22.39 17.05 31.35
C GLU A 27 21.26 17.96 30.84
N PRO A 28 21.21 18.24 29.53
CA PRO A 28 20.20 19.13 28.98
C PRO A 28 18.80 18.56 29.20
N VAL A 29 17.92 19.37 29.80
CA VAL A 29 16.51 19.03 29.93
C VAL A 29 15.85 19.14 28.56
N LEU A 30 15.37 18.02 28.03
CA LEU A 30 14.75 17.95 26.72
C LEU A 30 13.28 18.41 26.75
N PRO A 31 12.75 18.95 25.65
CA PRO A 31 11.31 19.12 25.50
C PRO A 31 10.59 17.75 25.49
N VAL A 32 9.28 17.78 25.74
CA VAL A 32 8.43 16.59 25.86
C VAL A 32 7.46 16.52 24.69
N ILE A 33 7.29 15.30 24.17
CA ILE A 33 6.22 14.93 23.25
C ILE A 33 5.37 13.87 23.98
N ALA A 34 4.06 14.09 24.02
CA ALA A 34 3.09 13.15 24.55
C ALA A 34 1.89 13.02 23.62
N PHE A 35 1.18 11.90 23.67
CA PHE A 35 -0.03 11.66 22.89
C PHE A 35 -1.28 11.77 23.77
N GLU A 36 -2.33 12.41 23.26
CA GLU A 36 -3.60 12.60 23.96
C GLU A 36 -4.28 11.25 24.25
N GLN A 37 -4.51 10.96 25.54
CA GLN A 37 -5.13 9.71 26.01
C GLN A 37 -6.67 9.77 25.91
N LYS A 38 -7.21 10.03 24.72
CA LYS A 38 -8.66 10.03 24.45
C LYS A 38 -9.04 8.83 23.59
N PRO A 39 -10.20 8.19 23.83
CA PRO A 39 -10.71 7.12 22.97
C PRO A 39 -10.79 7.57 21.51
N GLY A 40 -10.32 6.71 20.60
CA GLY A 40 -10.32 6.97 19.16
C GLY A 40 -9.09 7.70 18.63
N LEU A 41 -8.14 8.10 19.49
CA LEU A 41 -6.85 8.61 19.07
C LEU A 41 -5.78 7.53 19.09
N VAL A 42 -4.84 7.63 18.15
CA VAL A 42 -3.61 6.83 18.11
C VAL A 42 -2.65 7.41 19.14
N THR A 43 -2.23 6.57 20.10
CA THR A 43 -1.34 6.93 21.19
C THR A 43 -0.04 6.12 21.23
N GLY A 44 0.15 5.24 20.26
CA GLY A 44 1.28 4.32 20.14
C GLY A 44 1.15 3.47 18.88
N ASP A 45 2.03 2.47 18.74
CA ASP A 45 2.00 1.53 17.61
C ASP A 45 0.64 0.84 17.49
N ILE A 46 0.17 0.67 16.26
CA ILE A 46 -1.18 0.18 15.96
C ILE A 46 -1.22 -0.61 14.66
N THR A 47 -2.20 -1.51 14.55
CA THR A 47 -2.58 -2.16 13.29
C THR A 47 -3.80 -1.48 12.69
N ALA A 48 -3.81 -1.26 11.38
CA ALA A 48 -4.95 -0.67 10.68
C ALA A 48 -5.12 -1.27 9.29
N ALA A 49 -6.35 -1.47 8.86
CA ALA A 49 -6.68 -1.96 7.53
C ALA A 49 -6.60 -0.83 6.49
N TYR A 50 -6.47 -1.19 5.21
CA TYR A 50 -6.47 -0.20 4.12
C TYR A 50 -7.73 0.68 4.19
N GLY A 51 -7.53 2.00 4.04
CA GLY A 51 -8.61 2.99 4.07
C GLY A 51 -9.07 3.40 5.48
N ASP A 52 -8.54 2.80 6.56
CA ASP A 52 -8.90 3.23 7.92
C ASP A 52 -8.40 4.65 8.18
N THR A 53 -9.27 5.48 8.76
CA THR A 53 -8.91 6.84 9.20
C THR A 53 -8.36 6.79 10.62
N LEU A 54 -7.17 7.33 10.81
CA LEU A 54 -6.41 7.31 12.06
C LEU A 54 -6.24 8.74 12.56
N TYR A 55 -6.73 9.01 13.77
CA TYR A 55 -6.70 10.35 14.38
C TYR A 55 -5.57 10.45 15.41
N PHE A 56 -4.86 11.56 15.42
CA PHE A 56 -3.76 11.83 16.34
C PHE A 56 -4.05 13.10 17.14
N GLY A 57 -3.71 13.07 18.43
CA GLY A 57 -3.63 14.25 19.28
C GLY A 57 -2.27 14.28 19.96
N ILE A 58 -1.53 15.36 19.76
CA ILE A 58 -0.14 15.51 20.19
C ILE A 58 -0.05 16.69 21.15
N ILE A 59 0.61 16.48 22.28
CA ILE A 59 0.89 17.47 23.31
C ILE A 59 2.40 17.70 23.32
N LEU A 60 2.81 18.94 23.14
CA LEU A 60 4.20 19.37 23.19
C LEU A 60 4.41 20.27 24.39
N GLN A 61 5.49 20.03 25.15
CA GLN A 61 5.86 20.84 26.30
C GLN A 61 7.36 21.20 26.20
N GLY A 62 7.68 22.47 26.49
CA GLY A 62 9.05 22.94 26.63
C GLY A 62 9.74 22.29 27.83
N ASN A 63 11.03 22.56 27.98
CA ASN A 63 11.84 22.06 29.09
C ASN A 63 11.65 22.84 30.41
N GLY A 64 10.71 23.79 30.42
CA GLY A 64 10.40 24.67 31.57
C GLY A 64 11.10 26.03 31.52
N THR A 65 12.16 26.19 30.73
CA THR A 65 12.91 27.45 30.57
C THR A 65 12.82 28.01 29.16
N ASP A 66 12.93 27.15 28.15
CA ASP A 66 13.06 27.49 26.74
C ASP A 66 11.76 27.22 25.99
N ASN A 67 11.32 28.19 25.19
CA ASN A 67 10.14 28.00 24.36
C ASN A 67 10.44 26.98 23.26
N LEU A 68 9.41 26.22 22.87
CA LEU A 68 9.43 25.42 21.65
C LEU A 68 9.55 26.36 20.45
N ILE A 69 10.43 26.01 19.50
CA ILE A 69 10.68 26.81 18.28
C ILE A 69 10.31 26.06 17.00
N LYS A 70 10.33 24.72 17.02
CA LYS A 70 10.05 23.90 15.85
C LYS A 70 9.28 22.65 16.24
N PHE A 71 8.25 22.32 15.47
CA PHE A 71 7.59 21.01 15.49
C PHE A 71 7.53 20.44 14.06
N GLU A 72 7.89 19.17 13.91
CA GLU A 72 8.01 18.47 12.62
C GLU A 72 7.33 17.11 12.72
N ILE A 73 6.57 16.74 11.68
CA ILE A 73 6.00 15.41 11.50
C ILE A 73 6.54 14.84 10.18
N LYS A 74 7.05 13.62 10.25
CA LYS A 74 7.46 12.84 9.08
C LYS A 74 6.63 11.57 8.97
N ALA A 75 6.30 11.19 7.74
CA ALA A 75 5.77 9.88 7.40
C ALA A 75 6.73 9.19 6.43
N ASN A 76 7.24 8.02 6.81
CA ASN A 76 8.23 7.25 6.04
C ASN A 76 9.45 8.10 5.65
N GLY A 77 9.91 8.94 6.58
CA GLY A 77 11.06 9.84 6.39
C GLY A 77 10.75 11.16 5.64
N ASN A 78 9.58 11.28 5.01
CA ASN A 78 9.17 12.50 4.31
C ASN A 78 8.51 13.49 5.26
N VAL A 79 8.95 14.75 5.24
CA VAL A 79 8.31 15.82 6.02
C VAL A 79 6.93 16.08 5.43
N ILE A 80 5.90 15.88 6.25
CA ILE A 80 4.50 16.13 5.88
C ILE A 80 3.91 17.33 6.61
N HIS A 81 4.54 17.74 7.72
CA HIS A 81 4.17 18.93 8.45
C HIS A 81 5.39 19.52 9.15
N GLU A 82 5.49 20.84 9.12
CA GLU A 82 6.47 21.60 9.87
C GLU A 82 5.82 22.90 10.35
N SER A 83 6.07 23.27 11.60
CA SER A 83 5.60 24.53 12.18
C SER A 83 6.67 25.20 13.02
N THR A 84 6.69 26.52 12.98
CA THR A 84 7.45 27.36 13.89
C THR A 84 6.60 27.69 15.11
N LEU A 85 7.17 27.57 16.30
CA LEU A 85 6.51 27.82 17.58
C LEU A 85 7.23 28.94 18.34
N ASN A 86 6.56 29.49 19.36
CA ASN A 86 7.19 30.36 20.36
C ASN A 86 6.36 30.29 21.66
N THR A 87 6.24 29.08 22.22
CA THR A 87 5.41 28.79 23.38
C THR A 87 6.03 27.68 24.21
N GLN A 88 5.71 27.66 25.51
CA GLN A 88 6.05 26.54 26.40
C GLN A 88 5.14 25.32 26.19
N ASN A 89 3.94 25.50 25.66
CA ASN A 89 2.97 24.41 25.48
C ASN A 89 2.24 24.55 24.16
N HIS A 90 2.05 23.44 23.45
CA HIS A 90 1.29 23.40 22.20
C HIS A 90 0.54 22.08 22.06
N THR A 91 -0.62 22.10 21.43
CA THR A 91 -1.39 20.90 21.09
C THR A 91 -1.67 20.89 19.60
N PHE A 92 -1.47 19.74 18.95
CA PHE A 92 -1.69 19.56 17.52
C PHE A 92 -2.52 18.32 17.26
N GLY A 93 -3.55 18.43 16.43
CA GLY A 93 -4.42 17.32 16.04
C GLY A 93 -4.49 17.19 14.52
N PHE A 94 -4.43 15.96 14.03
CA PHE A 94 -4.59 15.67 12.61
C PHE A 94 -5.13 14.25 12.41
N TYR A 95 -5.45 13.90 11.18
CA TYR A 95 -5.75 12.53 10.80
C TYR A 95 -4.96 12.12 9.57
N THR A 96 -4.81 10.80 9.39
CA THR A 96 -4.28 10.19 8.18
C THR A 96 -5.15 8.99 7.79
N VAL A 97 -5.00 8.50 6.56
CA VAL A 97 -5.67 7.29 6.07
C VAL A 97 -4.63 6.23 5.80
N LYS A 98 -4.86 5.00 6.28
CA LYS A 98 -3.93 3.89 6.06
C LYS A 98 -3.83 3.58 4.56
N GLY A 99 -2.64 3.80 4.00
CA GLY A 99 -2.29 3.45 2.63
C GLY A 99 -1.92 1.96 2.46
N PRO A 100 -1.52 1.54 1.25
CA PRO A 100 -1.25 0.14 0.93
C PRO A 100 0.10 -0.39 1.44
N ASN A 101 0.95 0.46 2.01
CA ASN A 101 2.25 0.05 2.54
C ASN A 101 2.07 -0.96 3.68
N PRO A 102 2.90 -2.02 3.76
CA PRO A 102 2.84 -2.96 4.90
C PRO A 102 3.04 -2.27 6.25
N GLU A 103 3.86 -1.22 6.27
CA GLU A 103 4.15 -0.43 7.45
C GLU A 103 4.28 1.04 7.06
N ASP A 104 3.77 1.93 7.91
CA ASP A 104 4.03 3.37 7.84
C ASP A 104 4.68 3.82 9.16
N VAL A 105 5.89 4.35 9.08
CA VAL A 105 6.63 4.88 10.25
C VAL A 105 6.43 6.38 10.33
N TRP A 106 5.79 6.82 11.41
CA TRP A 106 5.54 8.23 11.70
C TRP A 106 6.51 8.72 12.76
N SER A 107 7.21 9.82 12.50
CA SER A 107 8.05 10.46 13.51
C SER A 107 7.60 11.87 13.82
N PHE A 108 7.62 12.20 15.10
CA PHE A 108 7.18 13.46 15.67
C PHE A 108 8.35 14.06 16.39
N ALA A 109 8.75 15.27 16.01
CA ALA A 109 9.93 15.89 16.56
C ALA A 109 9.66 17.33 16.99
N VAL A 110 10.22 17.71 18.13
CA VAL A 110 10.11 19.07 18.65
C VAL A 110 11.49 19.57 19.09
N THR A 111 11.75 20.85 18.84
CA THR A 111 13.01 21.53 19.19
C THR A 111 12.69 22.78 20.00
N ASP A 112 13.46 23.03 21.05
CA ASP A 112 13.38 24.24 21.88
C ASP A 112 14.38 25.33 21.44
N ALA A 113 14.29 26.51 22.06
CA ALA A 113 15.12 27.67 21.73
C ALA A 113 16.61 27.48 22.04
N ALA A 114 16.96 26.54 22.93
CA ALA A 114 18.33 26.15 23.23
C ALA A 114 18.89 25.13 22.22
N GLY A 115 18.06 24.62 21.31
CA GLY A 115 18.41 23.63 20.29
C GLY A 115 18.28 22.19 20.76
N ASN A 116 17.74 21.94 21.95
CA ASN A 116 17.49 20.57 22.41
C ASN A 116 16.32 19.99 21.63
N ARG A 117 16.43 18.71 21.27
CA ARG A 117 15.47 18.06 20.39
C ARG A 117 15.01 16.72 20.95
N ARG A 118 13.70 16.49 20.89
CA ARG A 118 13.04 15.22 21.20
C ARG A 118 12.41 14.66 19.93
N GLU A 119 12.45 13.33 19.76
CA GLU A 119 11.71 12.62 18.72
C GLU A 119 11.02 11.40 19.31
N GLU A 120 9.78 11.17 18.89
CA GLU A 120 9.02 9.97 19.20
C GLU A 120 8.50 9.37 17.88
N THR A 121 8.34 8.05 17.84
CA THR A 121 7.89 7.34 16.64
C THR A 121 6.65 6.50 16.94
N ILE A 122 5.75 6.41 15.96
CA ILE A 122 4.63 5.48 15.93
C ILE A 122 4.68 4.69 14.62
N THR A 123 4.61 3.37 14.73
CA THR A 123 4.49 2.47 13.59
C THR A 123 3.04 2.07 13.39
N ILE A 124 2.52 2.28 12.18
CA ILE A 124 1.22 1.78 11.76
C ILE A 124 1.45 0.57 10.87
N THR A 125 1.16 -0.63 11.37
CA THR A 125 1.26 -1.88 10.62
C THR A 125 -0.06 -2.16 9.88
N GLY A 126 0.02 -2.61 8.64
CA GLY A 126 -1.13 -2.97 7.83
C GLY A 126 -1.80 -4.26 8.32
N GLU A 127 -3.10 -4.17 8.65
CA GLU A 127 -3.97 -5.33 8.85
C GLU A 127 -4.58 -5.72 7.50
N PHE A 128 -3.82 -6.48 6.72
CA PHE A 128 -4.17 -6.83 5.35
C PHE A 128 -4.48 -8.31 5.18
N GLY A 129 -5.47 -8.62 4.35
CA GLY A 129 -5.90 -9.97 4.05
C GLY A 129 -5.03 -10.68 3.00
N PRO A 130 -5.06 -12.02 2.96
CA PRO A 130 -4.36 -12.80 1.95
C PRO A 130 -5.01 -12.64 0.57
N VAL A 131 -4.23 -12.89 -0.48
CA VAL A 131 -4.71 -12.89 -1.88
C VAL A 131 -4.64 -14.27 -2.50
N ASN A 132 -5.64 -14.59 -3.33
CA ASN A 132 -5.61 -15.77 -4.18
C ASN A 132 -4.85 -15.46 -5.48
N ASN A 133 -3.98 -16.38 -5.89
CA ASN A 133 -3.16 -16.22 -7.09
C ASN A 133 -3.54 -17.26 -8.15
N TYR A 134 -3.75 -16.80 -9.38
CA TYR A 134 -3.96 -17.66 -10.55
C TYR A 134 -2.97 -17.25 -11.63
N THR A 135 -2.12 -18.17 -12.04
CA THR A 135 -1.04 -17.87 -12.97
C THR A 135 -1.29 -18.45 -14.35
N ALA A 136 -0.70 -17.80 -15.36
CA ALA A 136 -0.65 -18.27 -16.75
C ALA A 136 -2.02 -18.64 -17.35
N ILE A 137 -3.08 -17.90 -16.98
CA ILE A 137 -4.41 -18.08 -17.56
C ILE A 137 -4.33 -17.70 -19.04
N LEU A 138 -4.57 -18.67 -19.92
CA LEU A 138 -4.61 -18.47 -21.37
C LEU A 138 -6.06 -18.34 -21.82
N MET A 139 -6.37 -17.25 -22.52
CA MET A 139 -7.69 -16.97 -23.07
C MET A 139 -7.58 -16.76 -24.58
N GLY A 140 -8.52 -17.33 -25.34
CA GLY A 140 -8.64 -17.14 -26.79
C GLY A 140 -9.51 -15.95 -27.12
N ALA A 141 -9.23 -15.27 -28.23
CA ALA A 141 -10.17 -14.31 -28.83
C ALA A 141 -11.37 -15.03 -29.50
N GLN A 142 -12.35 -14.27 -29.98
CA GLN A 142 -13.67 -14.76 -30.37
C GLN A 142 -13.70 -15.84 -31.46
N SER A 143 -12.68 -15.90 -32.34
CA SER A 143 -12.57 -16.90 -33.42
C SER A 143 -11.58 -18.01 -33.08
N ASN A 144 -11.03 -18.05 -31.85
CA ASN A 144 -10.09 -19.09 -31.46
C ASN A 144 -10.82 -20.41 -31.12
N ALA A 145 -10.70 -21.39 -31.99
CA ALA A 145 -11.37 -22.69 -31.83
C ALA A 145 -10.71 -23.62 -30.81
N ASN A 146 -9.46 -23.34 -30.40
CA ASN A 146 -8.65 -24.26 -29.58
C ASN A 146 -8.42 -23.74 -28.16
N THR A 147 -8.74 -22.48 -27.88
CA THR A 147 -8.52 -21.83 -26.59
C THR A 147 -9.81 -21.16 -26.13
N GLN A 148 -10.22 -21.44 -24.90
CA GLN A 148 -11.41 -20.89 -24.27
C GLN A 148 -11.34 -19.36 -24.13
N SER A 149 -12.44 -18.66 -24.42
CA SER A 149 -12.50 -17.18 -24.40
C SER A 149 -13.14 -16.58 -23.15
N PHE A 150 -13.79 -17.39 -22.31
CA PHE A 150 -14.60 -16.94 -21.19
C PHE A 150 -13.96 -17.40 -19.88
N LEU A 151 -13.93 -16.55 -18.86
CA LEU A 151 -13.30 -16.82 -17.57
C LEU A 151 -14.29 -16.62 -16.42
N SER A 152 -14.32 -17.61 -15.52
CA SER A 152 -14.97 -17.56 -14.22
C SER A 152 -13.90 -17.53 -13.13
N LEU A 153 -14.08 -16.63 -12.16
CA LEU A 153 -13.28 -16.55 -10.93
C LEU A 153 -14.07 -17.07 -9.71
N ARG A 154 -15.12 -17.85 -9.94
CA ARG A 154 -15.94 -18.51 -8.90
C ARG A 154 -15.24 -19.70 -8.25
N ASP A 155 -15.82 -20.17 -7.14
CA ASP A 155 -15.49 -21.46 -6.50
C ASP A 155 -14.00 -21.61 -6.15
N ASN A 156 -13.34 -20.50 -5.77
CA ASN A 156 -11.89 -20.42 -5.50
C ASN A 156 -11.00 -20.93 -6.64
N LYS A 157 -11.47 -20.85 -7.89
CA LYS A 157 -10.72 -21.27 -9.08
C LYS A 157 -10.73 -20.18 -10.16
N ALA A 158 -9.82 -20.31 -11.11
CA ALA A 158 -9.89 -19.66 -12.41
C ALA A 158 -10.23 -20.74 -13.44
N THR A 159 -11.44 -20.69 -14.00
CA THR A 159 -11.92 -21.69 -14.96
C THR A 159 -12.28 -21.01 -16.27
N THR A 160 -11.71 -21.51 -17.36
CA THR A 160 -12.00 -21.01 -18.70
C THR A 160 -13.01 -21.90 -19.42
N TYR A 161 -13.84 -21.30 -20.28
CA TYR A 161 -14.92 -21.96 -21.02
C TYR A 161 -14.93 -21.56 -22.50
N PHE A 162 -15.31 -22.49 -23.36
CA PHE A 162 -15.76 -22.12 -24.71
C PHE A 162 -17.13 -21.46 -24.66
N GLN A 163 -17.50 -20.71 -25.72
CA GLN A 163 -18.73 -19.92 -25.77
C GLN A 163 -20.00 -20.71 -25.41
N ALA A 164 -20.14 -21.92 -25.96
CA ALA A 164 -21.30 -22.77 -25.70
C ALA A 164 -21.41 -23.19 -24.22
N GLU A 165 -20.28 -23.51 -23.58
CA GLU A 165 -20.22 -23.89 -22.16
C GLU A 165 -20.45 -22.68 -21.26
N ALA A 166 -19.88 -21.53 -21.63
CA ALA A 166 -20.07 -20.26 -20.92
C ALA A 166 -21.56 -19.86 -20.92
N PHE A 167 -22.27 -20.08 -22.03
CA PHE A 167 -23.71 -19.85 -22.13
C PHE A 167 -24.55 -20.74 -21.19
N GLN A 168 -24.06 -21.93 -20.81
CA GLN A 168 -24.71 -22.77 -19.78
C GLN A 168 -24.33 -22.35 -18.35
N ASN A 169 -23.32 -21.50 -18.19
CA ASN A 169 -22.75 -21.07 -16.91
C ASN A 169 -22.78 -19.55 -16.75
N GLN A 170 -23.77 -18.86 -17.33
CA GLN A 170 -23.81 -17.39 -17.47
C GLN A 170 -23.52 -16.65 -16.17
N ALA A 171 -24.14 -17.07 -15.06
CA ALA A 171 -23.97 -16.46 -13.73
C ALA A 171 -22.55 -16.59 -13.15
N LYS A 172 -21.73 -17.50 -13.70
CA LYS A 172 -20.33 -17.70 -13.27
C LYS A 172 -19.33 -16.86 -14.07
N ILE A 173 -19.69 -16.40 -15.26
CA ILE A 173 -18.73 -15.71 -16.14
C ILE A 173 -18.45 -14.32 -15.58
N ASP A 174 -17.18 -14.05 -15.31
CA ASP A 174 -16.70 -12.75 -14.81
C ASP A 174 -16.02 -11.95 -15.93
N MET A 175 -15.28 -12.63 -16.82
CA MET A 175 -14.55 -11.99 -17.89
C MET A 175 -14.66 -12.74 -19.22
N LEU A 176 -14.49 -12.04 -20.33
CA LEU A 176 -14.36 -12.60 -21.67
C LEU A 176 -13.28 -11.85 -22.45
N CYS A 177 -12.56 -12.57 -23.32
CA CYS A 177 -11.46 -12.05 -24.13
C CYS A 177 -11.89 -11.95 -25.59
N TYR A 178 -11.61 -10.83 -26.24
CA TYR A 178 -11.91 -10.64 -27.65
C TYR A 178 -10.99 -9.63 -28.34
N PHE A 179 -10.96 -9.67 -29.66
CA PHE A 179 -10.20 -8.77 -30.50
C PHE A 179 -11.12 -7.90 -31.35
N GLU A 180 -10.93 -6.58 -31.30
CA GLU A 180 -11.70 -5.60 -32.06
C GLU A 180 -10.79 -4.42 -32.40
N GLY A 181 -10.97 -3.80 -33.57
CA GLY A 181 -10.25 -2.55 -33.91
C GLY A 181 -8.72 -2.64 -33.86
N GLY A 182 -8.14 -3.83 -34.04
CA GLY A 182 -6.69 -4.02 -33.97
C GLY A 182 -6.13 -4.30 -32.56
N GLN A 183 -6.98 -4.45 -31.54
CA GLN A 183 -6.57 -4.54 -30.14
C GLN A 183 -7.24 -5.71 -29.43
N MET A 184 -6.55 -6.26 -28.42
CA MET A 184 -7.13 -7.25 -27.50
C MET A 184 -7.82 -6.55 -26.33
N PHE A 185 -8.95 -7.12 -25.92
CA PHE A 185 -9.78 -6.61 -24.83
C PHE A 185 -10.13 -7.71 -23.84
N LEU A 186 -10.24 -7.32 -22.57
CA LEU A 186 -11.04 -8.01 -21.58
C LEU A 186 -12.30 -7.19 -21.29
N ALA A 187 -13.43 -7.87 -21.21
CA ALA A 187 -14.70 -7.31 -20.80
C ALA A 187 -15.47 -8.34 -19.99
N SER A 188 -16.75 -8.08 -19.74
CA SER A 188 -17.68 -9.03 -19.10
C SER A 188 -18.96 -9.13 -19.94
N PRO A 189 -19.82 -10.15 -19.72
CA PRO A 189 -21.10 -10.23 -20.42
C PRO A 189 -21.97 -8.95 -20.25
N GLY A 190 -21.88 -8.28 -19.10
CA GLY A 190 -22.52 -6.99 -18.82
C GLY A 190 -21.79 -5.77 -19.42
N GLY A 191 -20.61 -5.95 -20.01
CA GLY A 191 -19.76 -4.86 -20.54
C GLY A 191 -20.11 -4.38 -21.95
N ASN A 192 -21.35 -4.58 -22.40
CA ASN A 192 -21.84 -4.15 -23.72
C ASN A 192 -20.96 -4.62 -24.89
N VAL A 193 -20.65 -5.91 -24.92
CA VAL A 193 -20.01 -6.58 -26.06
C VAL A 193 -21.13 -7.16 -26.94
N ALA A 194 -21.26 -6.67 -28.17
CA ALA A 194 -22.31 -7.09 -29.12
C ALA A 194 -21.71 -7.22 -30.53
N GLY A 195 -22.14 -8.23 -31.29
CA GLY A 195 -21.69 -8.46 -32.66
C GLY A 195 -20.23 -8.95 -32.80
N ILE A 196 -19.55 -9.22 -31.69
CA ILE A 196 -18.18 -9.77 -31.66
C ILE A 196 -18.22 -11.28 -31.64
N PHE A 197 -19.00 -11.84 -30.72
CA PHE A 197 -19.32 -13.26 -30.67
C PHE A 197 -20.62 -13.47 -31.45
N THR A 198 -20.78 -14.63 -32.08
CA THR A 198 -21.93 -14.89 -32.97
C THR A 198 -22.71 -16.13 -32.55
N GLY A 199 -23.96 -16.24 -33.03
CA GLY A 199 -24.83 -17.38 -32.78
C GLY A 199 -25.69 -17.26 -31.52
N ALA A 200 -26.53 -18.27 -31.28
CA ALA A 200 -27.51 -18.27 -30.20
C ALA A 200 -26.89 -18.21 -28.78
N THR A 201 -25.60 -18.55 -28.67
CA THR A 201 -24.86 -18.57 -27.41
C THR A 201 -24.00 -17.32 -27.19
N ALA A 202 -24.13 -16.28 -28.01
CA ALA A 202 -23.37 -15.05 -27.88
C ALA A 202 -23.70 -14.29 -26.57
N PRO A 203 -22.76 -13.55 -25.95
CA PRO A 203 -22.94 -12.89 -24.66
C PRO A 203 -24.11 -11.89 -24.60
N GLU A 204 -24.45 -11.25 -25.71
CA GLU A 204 -25.64 -10.38 -25.81
C GLU A 204 -26.96 -11.13 -25.61
N ASN A 205 -26.98 -12.45 -25.82
CA ASN A 205 -28.14 -13.31 -25.61
C ASN A 205 -28.20 -13.89 -24.19
N TYR A 206 -27.28 -13.53 -23.30
CA TYR A 206 -27.31 -13.99 -21.92
C TYR A 206 -28.49 -13.37 -21.16
N THR A 207 -29.16 -14.18 -20.37
CA THR A 207 -30.21 -13.75 -19.42
C THR A 207 -29.59 -13.20 -18.13
N THR A 208 -28.40 -13.69 -17.75
CA THR A 208 -27.61 -13.17 -16.62
C THR A 208 -26.32 -12.55 -17.13
N ARG A 209 -26.15 -11.25 -16.93
CA ARG A 209 -25.03 -10.47 -17.49
C ARG A 209 -24.23 -9.81 -16.37
N ASN A 210 -23.31 -10.57 -15.79
CA ASN A 210 -22.38 -10.06 -14.78
C ASN A 210 -21.55 -8.90 -15.37
N LEU A 211 -21.44 -7.82 -14.61
CA LEU A 211 -20.60 -6.67 -14.94
C LEU A 211 -19.31 -6.72 -14.12
N THR A 212 -18.18 -6.83 -14.80
CA THR A 212 -16.85 -6.58 -14.25
C THR A 212 -16.34 -5.25 -14.77
N GLN A 213 -15.80 -4.44 -13.87
CA GLN A 213 -15.21 -3.15 -14.21
C GLN A 213 -13.70 -3.17 -14.00
N PHE A 214 -12.98 -2.29 -14.68
CA PHE A 214 -11.52 -2.30 -14.79
C PHE A 214 -10.93 -0.90 -14.63
N VAL A 215 -9.78 -0.81 -13.98
CA VAL A 215 -8.99 0.42 -13.84
C VAL A 215 -7.59 0.13 -14.35
N LYS A 216 -7.12 0.87 -15.37
CA LYS A 216 -5.72 0.80 -15.79
C LYS A 216 -4.86 1.43 -14.70
N THR A 217 -3.93 0.69 -14.14
CA THR A 217 -3.05 1.19 -13.08
C THR A 217 -1.75 1.74 -13.68
N THR A 218 -1.00 2.45 -12.84
CA THR A 218 0.42 2.80 -13.12
C THR A 218 1.39 1.79 -12.50
N PHE A 219 0.88 0.67 -11.96
CA PHE A 219 1.72 -0.36 -11.35
C PHE A 219 2.56 -1.06 -12.40
N SER A 220 3.80 -1.35 -12.04
CA SER A 220 4.69 -2.19 -12.82
C SER A 220 4.35 -3.68 -12.63
N ALA A 221 4.87 -4.52 -13.53
CA ALA A 221 4.84 -5.96 -13.35
C ALA A 221 5.46 -6.41 -12.00
N ALA A 222 6.50 -5.72 -11.55
CA ALA A 222 7.15 -5.99 -10.27
C ALA A 222 6.26 -5.64 -9.07
N ASP A 223 5.51 -4.54 -9.14
CA ASP A 223 4.52 -4.18 -8.11
C ASP A 223 3.43 -5.26 -8.01
N PHE A 224 2.94 -5.75 -9.16
CA PHE A 224 2.01 -6.87 -9.19
C PHE A 224 2.60 -8.13 -8.56
N ASP A 225 3.85 -8.49 -8.89
CA ASP A 225 4.50 -9.69 -8.36
C ASP A 225 4.69 -9.61 -6.84
N ASN A 226 4.98 -8.42 -6.31
CA ASN A 226 5.13 -8.15 -4.88
C ASN A 226 3.80 -7.96 -4.12
N ALA A 227 2.66 -7.84 -4.82
CA ALA A 227 1.35 -7.67 -4.21
C ALA A 227 0.88 -8.96 -3.51
N ASN A 228 1.32 -9.18 -2.27
CA ASN A 228 1.04 -10.41 -1.52
C ASN A 228 -0.16 -10.27 -0.56
N THR A 229 -0.74 -9.08 -0.48
CA THR A 229 -1.89 -8.76 0.37
C THR A 229 -2.96 -7.98 -0.41
N ASP A 230 -4.16 -7.87 0.15
CA ASP A 230 -5.31 -7.22 -0.47
C ASP A 230 -5.19 -5.71 -0.64
N ALA A 231 -4.31 -5.05 0.12
CA ALA A 231 -4.21 -3.60 0.14
C ALA A 231 -3.90 -2.98 -1.23
N LEU A 232 -2.97 -3.56 -1.99
CA LEU A 232 -2.63 -3.05 -3.32
C LEU A 232 -3.76 -3.26 -4.34
N LEU A 233 -4.59 -4.29 -4.16
CA LEU A 233 -5.73 -4.57 -5.03
C LEU A 233 -6.81 -3.50 -4.84
N TYR A 234 -7.13 -3.15 -3.59
CA TYR A 234 -8.06 -2.06 -3.28
C TYR A 234 -7.53 -0.71 -3.74
N TYR A 235 -6.25 -0.43 -3.43
CA TYR A 235 -5.61 0.81 -3.88
C TYR A 235 -5.64 0.94 -5.40
N GLY A 236 -5.26 -0.10 -6.14
CA GLY A 236 -5.28 -0.11 -7.60
C GLY A 236 -6.65 0.21 -8.19
N TYR A 237 -7.73 -0.31 -7.58
CA TYR A 237 -9.10 -0.05 -8.04
C TYR A 237 -9.57 1.38 -7.73
N SER A 238 -9.00 2.04 -6.72
CA SER A 238 -9.32 3.43 -6.37
C SER A 238 -8.60 4.49 -7.22
N LEU A 239 -7.59 4.11 -8.03
CA LEU A 239 -6.71 5.07 -8.72
C LEU A 239 -7.40 5.92 -9.79
N ALA A 240 -8.48 5.43 -10.39
CA ALA A 240 -9.18 6.14 -11.45
C ALA A 240 -10.63 5.64 -11.60
N PRO A 241 -11.51 6.41 -12.27
CA PRO A 241 -12.85 5.95 -12.62
C PRO A 241 -12.81 4.64 -13.42
N PRO A 242 -13.65 3.64 -13.07
CA PRO A 242 -13.59 2.33 -13.69
C PRO A 242 -14.26 2.31 -15.08
N SER A 243 -13.67 1.55 -16.01
CA SER A 243 -14.18 1.24 -17.34
C SER A 243 -14.86 -0.14 -17.36
N ILE A 244 -15.83 -0.34 -18.26
CA ILE A 244 -16.47 -1.66 -18.46
C ILE A 244 -15.67 -2.61 -19.37
N LYS A 245 -14.54 -2.12 -19.91
CA LYS A 245 -13.60 -2.85 -20.78
C LYS A 245 -12.16 -2.45 -20.44
N ALA A 246 -11.27 -3.44 -20.36
CA ALA A 246 -9.82 -3.22 -20.40
C ALA A 246 -9.34 -3.45 -21.83
N GLY A 247 -8.89 -2.40 -22.51
CA GLY A 247 -8.55 -2.42 -23.94
C GLY A 247 -7.13 -1.99 -24.22
N GLY A 248 -6.66 -2.26 -25.44
CA GLY A 248 -5.29 -1.94 -25.84
C GLY A 248 -4.26 -2.64 -24.95
N LEU A 249 -4.56 -3.89 -24.58
CA LEU A 249 -3.72 -4.66 -23.66
C LEU A 249 -2.34 -4.88 -24.27
N LEU A 250 -1.31 -4.50 -23.52
CA LEU A 250 0.09 -4.73 -23.85
C LEU A 250 0.75 -5.59 -22.78
N LYS A 251 1.81 -6.31 -23.16
CA LYS A 251 2.63 -7.05 -22.20
C LYS A 251 3.09 -6.12 -21.05
N ASP A 252 3.07 -6.67 -19.84
CA ASP A 252 3.40 -6.02 -18.57
C ASP A 252 2.42 -4.94 -18.11
N ASP A 253 1.32 -4.68 -18.84
CA ASP A 253 0.22 -3.87 -18.31
C ASP A 253 -0.38 -4.53 -17.06
N VAL A 254 -0.69 -3.71 -16.05
CA VAL A 254 -1.40 -4.11 -14.84
C VAL A 254 -2.71 -3.33 -14.72
N TYR A 255 -3.79 -4.05 -14.51
CA TYR A 255 -5.13 -3.50 -14.30
C TYR A 255 -5.70 -3.99 -12.98
N ALA A 256 -6.40 -3.10 -12.28
CA ALA A 256 -7.30 -3.49 -11.21
C ALA A 256 -8.68 -3.81 -11.79
N PHE A 257 -9.43 -4.67 -11.11
CA PHE A 257 -10.80 -4.99 -11.50
C PHE A 257 -11.69 -5.25 -10.29
N LEU A 258 -13.00 -5.03 -10.48
CA LEU A 258 -14.06 -5.38 -9.56
C LEU A 258 -15.08 -6.23 -10.31
N THR A 259 -15.27 -7.47 -9.87
CA THR A 259 -16.29 -8.37 -10.45
C THR A 259 -17.69 -8.00 -9.95
N HIS A 260 -18.72 -8.49 -10.63
CA HIS A 260 -20.12 -8.27 -10.26
C HIS A 260 -20.44 -8.67 -8.80
N ASN A 261 -19.73 -9.66 -8.26
CA ASN A 261 -19.95 -10.16 -6.90
C ASN A 261 -19.07 -9.46 -5.86
N GLY A 262 -18.42 -8.35 -6.20
CA GLY A 262 -17.62 -7.56 -5.27
C GLY A 262 -16.19 -8.06 -5.06
N PHE A 263 -15.72 -9.04 -5.83
CA PHE A 263 -14.32 -9.47 -5.74
C PHE A 263 -13.42 -8.46 -6.44
N THR A 264 -12.47 -7.91 -5.68
CA THR A 264 -11.45 -6.97 -6.18
C THR A 264 -10.16 -7.72 -6.47
N GLY A 265 -9.52 -7.40 -7.59
CA GLY A 265 -8.25 -8.03 -7.96
C GLY A 265 -7.38 -7.15 -8.85
N LEU A 266 -6.17 -7.64 -9.10
CA LEU A 266 -5.29 -7.17 -10.15
C LEU A 266 -5.12 -8.27 -11.19
N PHE A 267 -4.96 -7.91 -12.46
CA PHE A 267 -4.39 -8.79 -13.47
C PHE A 267 -3.17 -8.16 -14.12
N LYS A 268 -2.20 -9.00 -14.48
CA LYS A 268 -1.00 -8.62 -15.23
C LYS A 268 -1.01 -9.33 -16.57
N VAL A 269 -0.75 -8.60 -17.65
CA VAL A 269 -0.64 -9.16 -19.00
C VAL A 269 0.74 -9.77 -19.20
N LEU A 270 0.79 -11.07 -19.47
CA LEU A 270 2.05 -11.79 -19.73
C LEU A 270 2.41 -11.80 -21.22
N ASP A 271 1.41 -11.99 -22.08
CA ASP A 271 1.60 -12.08 -23.52
C ASP A 271 0.31 -11.76 -24.28
N VAL A 272 0.46 -11.19 -25.48
CA VAL A 272 -0.65 -10.80 -26.35
C VAL A 272 -0.35 -11.22 -27.79
N ASN A 273 -1.18 -12.11 -28.33
CA ASN A 273 -1.22 -12.41 -29.75
C ASN A 273 -2.48 -11.76 -30.35
N GLY A 274 -2.31 -10.56 -30.92
CA GLY A 274 -3.40 -9.65 -31.31
C GLY A 274 -4.04 -9.97 -32.66
N ASN A 275 -4.98 -10.92 -32.69
CA ASN A 275 -5.90 -11.12 -33.82
C ASN A 275 -7.19 -11.84 -33.35
N ALA A 276 -8.19 -11.96 -34.23
CA ALA A 276 -9.48 -12.58 -33.90
C ALA A 276 -9.39 -14.07 -33.50
N SER A 277 -8.37 -14.79 -33.95
CA SER A 277 -8.06 -16.17 -33.53
C SER A 277 -6.91 -16.23 -32.52
N GLY A 278 -6.49 -15.08 -32.01
CA GLY A 278 -5.33 -14.91 -31.17
C GLY A 278 -5.59 -15.33 -29.73
N THR A 279 -4.63 -14.97 -28.86
CA THR A 279 -4.64 -15.36 -27.45
C THR A 279 -4.14 -14.23 -26.57
N LEU A 280 -4.63 -14.21 -25.34
CA LEU A 280 -4.18 -13.36 -24.26
C LEU A 280 -3.74 -14.25 -23.10
N LYS A 281 -2.56 -13.99 -22.53
CA LYS A 281 -2.08 -14.70 -21.34
C LYS A 281 -1.96 -13.72 -20.18
N ILE A 282 -2.54 -14.05 -19.04
CA ILE A 282 -2.55 -13.19 -17.85
C ILE A 282 -2.24 -13.96 -16.56
N ASP A 283 -1.73 -13.24 -15.56
CA ASP A 283 -1.79 -13.62 -14.15
C ASP A 283 -2.88 -12.80 -13.45
N ILE A 284 -3.51 -13.37 -12.43
CA ILE A 284 -4.52 -12.70 -11.60
C ILE A 284 -4.18 -12.88 -10.11
N LYS A 285 -4.28 -11.78 -9.36
CA LYS A 285 -4.36 -11.78 -7.89
C LYS A 285 -5.71 -11.24 -7.47
N ILE A 286 -6.41 -11.90 -6.56
CA ILE A 286 -7.80 -11.54 -6.22
C ILE A 286 -8.16 -11.84 -4.78
N VAL A 287 -8.99 -10.99 -4.21
CA VAL A 287 -9.58 -11.16 -2.88
C VAL A 287 -11.02 -11.58 -3.05
N LYS A 288 -11.39 -12.70 -2.43
CA LYS A 288 -12.70 -13.34 -2.60
C LYS A 288 -13.63 -13.18 -1.38
N GLU A 289 -13.22 -12.37 -0.42
CA GLU A 289 -13.99 -12.01 0.76
C GLU A 289 -14.02 -10.49 0.88
N MET A 290 -15.20 -9.88 0.95
CA MET A 290 -15.27 -8.48 1.37
C MET A 290 -15.02 -8.43 2.88
N PRO A 291 -14.17 -7.51 3.39
CA PRO A 291 -14.07 -7.28 4.82
C PRO A 291 -15.46 -6.99 5.38
N VAL A 292 -15.88 -7.76 6.39
CA VAL A 292 -17.20 -7.61 7.02
C VAL A 292 -17.34 -6.16 7.50
N GLY A 293 -18.34 -5.44 6.98
CA GLY A 293 -18.69 -4.08 7.43
C GLY A 293 -18.06 -2.91 6.66
N LYS A 294 -17.36 -3.13 5.53
CA LYS A 294 -16.81 -2.02 4.70
C LYS A 294 -17.59 -1.84 3.39
N SER A 295 -18.12 -0.64 3.15
CA SER A 295 -18.49 -0.17 1.81
C SER A 295 -17.22 0.32 1.08
N LEU A 296 -17.07 -0.03 -0.20
CA LEU A 296 -16.09 0.63 -1.07
C LEU A 296 -16.60 2.05 -1.32
N GLU A 297 -16.30 2.99 -0.43
CA GLU A 297 -16.53 4.41 -0.68
C GLU A 297 -15.42 4.94 -1.59
N PHE A 298 -15.80 5.31 -2.81
CA PHE A 298 -14.92 5.99 -3.76
C PHE A 298 -14.53 7.35 -3.16
N HIS A 299 -13.31 7.44 -2.63
CA HIS A 299 -12.74 8.72 -2.25
C HIS A 299 -12.20 9.38 -3.51
N VAL A 300 -12.98 10.30 -4.07
CA VAL A 300 -12.48 11.25 -5.06
C VAL A 300 -11.69 12.30 -4.28
N TYR A 301 -10.37 12.28 -4.39
CA TYR A 301 -9.50 13.36 -3.91
C TYR A 301 -9.54 14.55 -4.87
#